data_AF-A0A653CUT6-F1
#
_entry.id   AF-A0A653CUT6-F1
#
_cell.length_a   1.000
_cell.length_b   1.000
_cell.length_c   1.000
_cell.angle_alpha   90.00
_cell.angle_beta   90.00
_cell.angle_gamma   90.00
#
_symmetry.space_group_name_H-M   'P 1'
#
loop_
_entity.id
_entity.type
_entity.pdbx_description
1 polymer ?
#
loop_
_entity_poly.entity_id
_entity_poly.type
_entity_poly.pdbx_seq_one_letter_code
_entity_poly.pdbx_strand_id
1 'polypeptide(L)'
;MAASTLYDLYCYHMDKKPIPLLLAYSVYSNGKKLLETKPSELSCINGIKFFSMVWVVYGHTMCAFAFSPLVNFFDVVAYINTLKGMIVHAGVFAVDTFFCLSGLLLTYTFMKAVNKLNKFNLLKFYLHRYLRLTPALMILIFSTTTIFEYLGSGPRWVTGVQFYTDTCKKNWWTSLLYIQNYFHTSSM
;
A
#
# COMPACT_ATOMS: atom_id res chain seq x y z
N MET A 1 7.02 17.47 7.03
CA MET A 1 5.65 17.94 6.67
C MET A 1 5.41 19.39 7.08
N ALA A 2 5.46 19.75 8.37
CA ALA A 2 5.29 21.14 8.81
C ALA A 2 6.33 22.11 8.19
N ALA A 3 7.62 21.77 8.26
CA ALA A 3 8.69 22.59 7.67
C ALA A 3 8.54 22.78 6.14
N SER A 4 8.18 21.73 5.41
CA SER A 4 7.89 21.80 3.97
C SER A 4 6.69 22.67 3.65
N THR A 5 5.66 22.66 4.50
CA THR A 5 4.45 23.48 4.32
C THR A 5 4.75 24.95 4.64
N LEU A 6 5.55 25.23 5.67
CA LEU A 6 6.03 26.59 5.98
C LEU A 6 6.90 27.15 4.86
N TYR A 7 7.81 26.33 4.31
CA TYR A 7 8.63 26.71 3.14
C TYR A 7 7.77 27.00 1.91
N ASP A 8 6.75 26.18 1.64
CA ASP A 8 5.81 26.38 0.55
C ASP A 8 5.06 27.72 0.69
N LEU A 9 4.51 27.99 1.88
CA LEU A 9 3.83 29.25 2.18
C LEU A 9 4.78 30.46 2.09
N TYR A 10 6.03 30.32 2.54
CA TYR A 10 7.05 31.35 2.42
C TYR A 10 7.37 31.67 0.95
N CYS A 11 7.60 30.63 0.12
CA CYS A 11 7.83 30.81 -1.31
C CYS A 11 6.61 31.42 -2.01
N TYR A 12 5.40 31.05 -1.59
CA TYR A 12 4.15 31.61 -2.12
C TYR A 12 3.98 33.09 -1.78
N HIS A 13 4.28 33.52 -0.55
CA HIS A 13 4.19 34.93 -0.14
C HIS A 13 5.31 35.81 -0.71
N MET A 14 6.51 35.25 -0.90
CA MET A 14 7.68 35.99 -1.37
C MET A 14 7.88 35.92 -2.90
N ASP A 15 6.93 35.33 -3.62
CA ASP A 15 6.94 35.10 -5.07
C ASP A 15 8.27 34.46 -5.59
N LYS A 16 8.81 33.53 -4.81
CA LYS A 16 10.06 32.82 -5.11
C LYS A 16 9.76 31.47 -5.76
N LYS A 17 10.53 31.10 -6.79
CA LYS A 17 10.47 29.75 -7.38
C LYS A 17 10.82 28.69 -6.33
N PRO A 18 9.88 27.80 -5.97
CA PRO A 18 10.11 26.81 -4.93
C PRO A 18 10.92 25.62 -5.46
N ILE A 19 11.74 25.03 -4.60
CA ILE A 19 12.50 23.82 -4.92
C ILE A 19 11.58 22.59 -4.80
N PRO A 20 11.44 21.74 -5.84
CA PRO A 20 10.49 20.63 -5.84
C PRO A 20 10.68 19.62 -4.69
N LEU A 21 11.94 19.39 -4.27
CA LEU A 21 12.27 18.47 -3.19
C LEU A 21 11.74 18.96 -1.83
N LEU A 22 11.85 20.26 -1.55
CA LEU A 22 11.39 20.86 -0.30
C LEU A 22 9.86 20.92 -0.21
N LEU A 23 9.19 20.93 -1.37
CA LEU A 23 7.74 20.83 -1.49
C LEU A 23 7.18 19.41 -1.36
N ALA A 24 8.03 18.37 -1.44
CA ALA A 24 7.58 16.98 -1.52
C ALA A 24 6.63 16.57 -0.38
N TYR A 25 6.80 17.15 0.81
CA TYR A 25 5.97 16.90 1.99
C TYR A 25 5.12 18.11 2.41
N SER A 26 4.88 19.09 1.53
CA SER A 26 3.98 20.21 1.83
C SER A 26 2.52 19.75 1.82
N VAL A 27 1.79 20.03 2.90
CA VAL A 27 0.35 19.73 2.99
C VAL A 27 -0.45 20.61 2.03
N TYR A 28 -0.04 21.87 1.85
CA TYR A 28 -0.76 22.83 1.02
C TYR A 28 -0.72 22.44 -0.46
N SER A 29 0.48 22.35 -1.05
CA SER A 29 0.64 21.96 -2.46
C SER A 29 0.14 20.55 -2.76
N ASN A 30 0.41 19.57 -1.89
CA ASN A 30 -0.08 18.21 -2.11
C ASN A 30 -1.59 18.11 -1.89
N GLY A 31 -2.15 18.83 -0.93
CA GLY A 31 -3.59 18.89 -0.68
C GLY A 31 -4.35 19.48 -1.85
N LYS A 32 -3.85 20.58 -2.43
CA LYS A 32 -4.44 21.16 -3.66
C LYS A 32 -4.45 20.16 -4.82
N LYS A 33 -3.36 19.41 -5.01
CA LYS A 33 -3.29 18.35 -6.03
C LYS A 33 -4.20 17.16 -5.72
N LEU A 34 -4.33 16.79 -4.45
CA LEU A 34 -5.15 15.66 -4.00
C LEU A 34 -6.64 15.93 -4.18
N LEU A 35 -7.07 17.17 -3.92
CA LEU A 35 -8.45 17.61 -4.09
C LEU A 35 -8.77 18.04 -5.53
N GLU A 36 -7.77 18.09 -6.41
CA GLU A 36 -7.95 18.45 -7.81
C GLU A 36 -8.67 17.32 -8.57
N THR A 37 -9.88 17.61 -9.04
CA THR A 37 -10.71 16.67 -9.81
C THR A 37 -10.59 16.95 -11.31
N LYS A 38 -9.47 16.50 -11.90
CA LYS A 38 -9.32 16.53 -13.36
C LYS A 38 -10.01 15.32 -13.99
N PRO A 39 -10.89 15.52 -14.99
CA PRO A 39 -11.43 14.41 -15.75
C PRO A 39 -10.27 13.71 -16.49
N SER A 40 -10.19 12.39 -16.34
CA SER A 40 -9.21 11.55 -17.03
C SER A 40 -9.93 10.56 -17.95
N GLU A 41 -9.23 10.06 -18.97
CA GLU A 41 -9.76 9.08 -19.93
C GLU A 41 -10.30 7.80 -19.25
N LEU A 42 -9.86 7.49 -18.03
CA LEU A 42 -10.24 6.30 -17.26
C LEU A 42 -10.81 6.65 -15.88
N SER A 43 -11.69 7.65 -15.82
CA SER A 43 -12.22 8.16 -14.54
C SER A 43 -13.02 7.12 -13.73
N CYS A 44 -13.65 6.14 -14.39
CA CYS A 44 -14.37 5.05 -13.72
C CYS A 44 -13.46 4.17 -12.84
N ILE A 45 -12.16 4.07 -13.17
CA ILE A 45 -11.17 3.33 -12.38
C ILE A 45 -11.05 3.91 -10.97
N ASN A 46 -11.20 5.23 -10.82
CA ASN A 46 -11.15 5.86 -9.50
C ASN A 46 -12.33 5.41 -8.62
N GLY A 47 -13.52 5.24 -9.21
CA GLY A 47 -14.69 4.69 -8.51
C GLY A 47 -14.48 3.24 -8.09
N ILE A 48 -13.96 2.39 -8.99
CA ILE A 48 -13.65 0.99 -8.66
C ILE A 48 -12.63 0.93 -7.51
N LYS A 49 -11.55 1.71 -7.57
CA LYS A 49 -10.57 1.80 -6.49
C LYS A 49 -11.21 2.21 -5.18
N PHE A 50 -12.09 3.21 -5.19
CA PHE A 50 -12.76 3.67 -3.98
C PHE A 50 -13.57 2.54 -3.32
N PHE A 51 -14.45 1.87 -4.06
CA PHE A 51 -15.25 0.77 -3.50
C PHE A 51 -14.37 -0.39 -3.03
N SER A 52 -13.32 -0.75 -3.77
CA SER A 52 -12.37 -1.76 -3.34
C SER A 52 -11.60 -1.37 -2.08
N MET A 53 -11.19 -0.10 -1.92
CA MET A 53 -10.54 0.37 -0.69
C MET A 53 -11.47 0.29 0.51
N VAL A 54 -12.73 0.72 0.35
CA VAL A 54 -13.75 0.62 1.41
C VAL A 54 -13.92 -0.84 1.84
N TRP A 55 -13.99 -1.75 0.88
CA TRP A 55 -14.15 -3.18 1.17
C TRP A 55 -12.93 -3.77 1.90
N VAL A 56 -11.71 -3.43 1.49
CA VAL A 56 -10.46 -3.84 2.16
C VAL A 56 -10.42 -3.32 3.60
N VAL A 57 -10.72 -2.04 3.82
CA VAL A 57 -10.73 -1.43 5.16
C VAL A 57 -11.77 -2.10 6.06
N TYR A 58 -12.97 -2.34 5.52
CA TYR A 58 -14.03 -3.03 6.25
C TYR A 58 -13.60 -4.47 6.62
N GLY A 59 -13.05 -5.22 5.67
CA GLY A 59 -12.57 -6.59 5.89
C GLY A 59 -11.48 -6.68 6.95
N HIS A 60 -10.44 -5.84 6.85
CA HIS A 60 -9.35 -5.82 7.84
C HIS A 60 -9.81 -5.39 9.23
N THR A 61 -10.75 -4.45 9.33
CA THR A 61 -11.31 -4.03 10.62
C THR A 61 -12.03 -5.20 11.30
N MET A 62 -12.91 -5.89 10.56
CA MET A 62 -13.64 -7.06 11.09
C MET A 62 -12.69 -8.21 11.44
N CYS A 63 -11.67 -8.44 10.63
CA CYS A 63 -10.62 -9.43 10.88
C CYS A 63 -9.84 -9.11 12.16
N ALA A 64 -9.44 -7.85 12.37
CA ALA A 64 -8.74 -7.42 13.59
C ALA A 64 -9.57 -7.60 14.86
N PHE A 65 -10.90 -7.40 14.77
CA PHE A 65 -11.83 -7.71 15.86
C PHE A 65 -11.97 -9.23 16.06
N ALA A 66 -12.08 -10.02 15.00
CA ALA A 66 -12.20 -11.48 15.09
C ALA A 66 -10.99 -12.14 15.75
N PHE A 67 -9.78 -11.64 15.51
CA PHE A 67 -8.54 -12.08 16.17
C PHE A 67 -8.29 -11.41 17.53
N SER A 68 -9.22 -10.58 18.00
CA SER A 68 -9.13 -9.92 19.30
C SER A 68 -9.83 -10.77 20.38
N PRO A 69 -9.30 -10.82 21.61
CA PRO A 69 -9.99 -11.48 22.74
C PRO A 69 -11.24 -10.72 23.23
N LEU A 70 -11.74 -9.76 22.46
CA LEU A 70 -12.89 -8.90 22.81
C LEU A 70 -14.22 -9.49 22.36
N VAL A 71 -14.20 -10.50 21.49
CA VAL A 71 -15.40 -11.16 20.95
C VAL A 71 -15.30 -12.65 21.18
N ASN A 72 -16.45 -13.30 21.40
CA ASN A 72 -16.50 -14.74 21.55
C ASN A 72 -16.20 -15.42 20.21
N PHE A 73 -15.24 -16.35 20.21
CA PHE A 73 -14.86 -17.08 19.01
C PHE A 73 -16.04 -17.86 18.39
N PHE A 74 -16.93 -18.43 19.21
CA PHE A 74 -18.09 -19.16 18.71
C PHE A 74 -19.06 -18.24 17.94
N ASP A 75 -19.20 -16.98 18.37
CA ASP A 75 -20.03 -16.00 17.67
C ASP A 75 -19.40 -15.58 16.34
N VAL A 76 -18.06 -15.49 16.28
CA VAL A 76 -17.33 -15.26 15.02
C VAL A 76 -17.58 -16.40 14.03
N VAL A 77 -17.48 -17.65 14.49
CA VAL A 77 -17.74 -18.84 13.65
C VAL A 77 -19.20 -18.88 13.19
N ALA A 78 -20.15 -18.52 14.05
CA ALA A 78 -21.55 -18.40 13.64
C ALA A 78 -21.73 -17.28 12.60
N TYR A 79 -21.07 -16.14 12.78
CA TYR A 79 -21.17 -14.97 11.90
C TYR A 79 -20.64 -15.24 10.49
N ILE A 80 -19.48 -15.89 10.35
CA ILE A 80 -18.89 -16.19 9.02
C ILE A 80 -19.79 -17.09 8.15
N ASN A 81 -20.67 -17.88 8.77
CA ASN A 81 -21.64 -18.73 8.07
C ASN A 81 -22.93 -17.99 7.65
N THR A 82 -23.04 -16.70 7.95
CA THR A 82 -24.18 -15.87 7.51
C THR A 82 -23.89 -15.17 6.18
N LEU A 83 -24.94 -14.75 5.48
CA LEU A 83 -24.81 -13.92 4.26
C LEU A 83 -24.01 -12.64 4.49
N LYS A 84 -24.11 -12.03 5.68
CA LYS A 84 -23.35 -10.83 6.05
C LYS A 84 -21.87 -11.15 6.27
N GLY A 85 -21.58 -12.30 6.88
CA GLY A 85 -20.23 -12.80 7.07
C GLY A 85 -19.53 -13.12 5.75
N MET A 86 -20.26 -13.63 4.76
CA MET A 86 -19.72 -13.89 3.41
C MET A 86 -19.15 -12.62 2.75
N ILE A 87 -19.75 -11.45 2.95
CA ILE A 87 -19.23 -10.18 2.40
C ILE A 87 -17.86 -9.85 3.00
N VAL A 88 -17.67 -10.08 4.31
CA VAL A 88 -16.37 -9.88 4.97
C VAL A 88 -15.36 -10.90 4.45
N HIS A 89 -15.75 -12.16 4.36
CA HIS A 89 -14.87 -13.23 3.88
C HIS A 89 -14.44 -13.01 2.43
N ALA A 90 -15.36 -12.57 1.56
CA ALA A 90 -15.08 -12.24 0.18
C ALA A 90 -14.21 -10.98 0.01
N GLY A 91 -13.95 -10.22 1.08
CA GLY A 91 -13.04 -9.07 1.08
C GLY A 91 -11.62 -9.40 0.61
N VAL A 92 -11.19 -10.66 0.68
CA VAL A 92 -9.92 -11.12 0.10
C VAL A 92 -9.84 -10.86 -1.41
N PHE A 93 -10.97 -10.98 -2.13
CA PHE A 93 -11.05 -10.72 -3.58
C PHE A 93 -11.01 -9.22 -3.92
N ALA A 94 -11.18 -8.33 -2.94
CA ALA A 94 -11.03 -6.90 -3.16
C ALA A 94 -9.59 -6.57 -3.62
N VAL A 95 -8.59 -7.32 -3.17
CA VAL A 95 -7.19 -7.15 -3.58
C VAL A 95 -6.99 -7.50 -5.06
N ASP A 96 -7.73 -8.47 -5.58
CA ASP A 96 -7.66 -8.89 -7.00
C ASP A 96 -8.08 -7.76 -7.94
N THR A 97 -9.02 -6.92 -7.50
CA THR A 97 -9.40 -5.73 -8.29
C THR A 97 -8.22 -4.76 -8.45
N PHE A 98 -7.41 -4.55 -7.41
CA PHE A 98 -6.20 -3.72 -7.51
C PHE A 98 -5.14 -4.36 -8.39
N PHE A 99 -5.00 -5.68 -8.33
CA PHE A 99 -4.08 -6.42 -9.20
C PHE A 99 -4.48 -6.26 -10.66
N CYS A 100 -5.76 -6.48 -10.99
CA CYS A 100 -6.31 -6.30 -12.33
C CYS A 100 -6.13 -4.86 -12.84
N LEU A 101 -6.49 -3.86 -12.04
CA LEU A 101 -6.33 -2.45 -12.40
C LEU A 101 -4.86 -2.05 -12.59
N SER A 102 -3.96 -2.61 -11.79
CA SER A 102 -2.51 -2.38 -11.94
C SER A 102 -2.00 -2.95 -13.27
N GLY A 103 -2.46 -4.15 -13.65
CA GLY A 103 -2.17 -4.75 -14.96
C GLY A 103 -2.73 -3.92 -16.12
N LEU A 104 -3.99 -3.48 -16.02
CA LEU A 104 -4.64 -2.64 -17.02
C LEU A 104 -3.87 -1.33 -17.26
N LEU A 105 -3.54 -0.61 -16.19
CA LEU A 105 -2.80 0.65 -16.26
C LEU A 105 -1.38 0.47 -16.78
N LEU A 106 -0.72 -0.63 -16.41
CA LEU A 106 0.60 -0.99 -16.92
C LEU A 106 0.55 -1.20 -18.44
N THR A 107 -0.39 -2.01 -18.91
CA THR A 107 -0.55 -2.28 -20.35
C THR A 107 -0.94 -1.02 -21.11
N TYR A 108 -1.87 -0.22 -20.60
CA TYR A 108 -2.29 1.04 -21.23
C TYR A 108 -1.13 2.02 -21.38
N THR A 109 -0.35 2.24 -20.31
CA THR A 109 0.81 3.14 -20.35
C THR A 109 1.95 2.58 -21.20
N PHE A 110 2.16 1.26 -21.19
CA PHE A 110 3.12 0.57 -22.05
C PHE A 110 2.77 0.76 -23.53
N MET A 111 1.54 0.49 -23.94
CA MET A 111 1.10 0.66 -25.34
C MET A 111 1.27 2.11 -25.81
N LYS A 112 0.93 3.08 -24.97
CA LYS A 112 1.13 4.50 -25.26
C LYS A 112 2.61 4.88 -25.42
N ALA A 113 3.49 4.29 -24.61
CA ALA A 113 4.93 4.53 -24.69
C ALA A 113 5.55 3.90 -25.95
N VAL A 114 5.14 2.67 -26.30
CA VAL A 114 5.62 1.97 -27.51
C VAL A 114 5.20 2.72 -28.77
N ASN A 115 3.93 3.12 -28.87
CA ASN A 115 3.42 3.89 -30.00
C ASN A 115 4.15 5.23 -30.20
N LYS A 116 4.68 5.83 -29.12
CA LYS A 116 5.37 7.13 -29.17
C LYS A 116 6.86 7.01 -29.50
N LEU A 117 7.55 6.00 -28.95
CA LEU A 117 9.02 5.92 -28.98
C LEU A 117 9.58 4.88 -29.95
N ASN A 118 8.74 3.96 -30.46
CA ASN A 118 9.08 2.86 -31.36
C ASN A 118 10.31 2.01 -30.95
N LYS A 119 10.76 2.14 -29.70
CA LYS A 119 11.90 1.43 -29.10
C LYS A 119 11.53 1.02 -27.68
N PHE A 120 11.61 -0.27 -27.41
CA PHE A 120 11.35 -0.82 -26.08
C PHE A 120 12.60 -1.49 -25.53
N ASN A 121 13.06 -1.02 -24.37
CA ASN A 121 14.13 -1.66 -23.62
C ASN A 121 13.53 -2.35 -22.40
N LEU A 122 13.45 -3.68 -22.49
CA LEU A 122 12.91 -4.55 -21.44
C LEU A 122 13.67 -4.40 -20.11
N LEU A 123 15.00 -4.32 -20.17
CA LEU A 123 15.85 -4.18 -18.98
C LEU A 123 15.57 -2.86 -18.26
N LYS A 124 15.48 -1.76 -19.01
CA LYS A 124 15.16 -0.44 -18.45
C LYS A 124 13.77 -0.42 -17.79
N PHE A 125 12.80 -1.12 -18.36
CA PHE A 125 11.45 -1.23 -17.81
C PHE A 125 11.43 -1.97 -16.46
N TYR A 126 12.07 -3.14 -16.38
CA TYR A 126 12.16 -3.89 -15.12
C TYR A 126 13.02 -3.18 -14.08
N LEU A 127 14.14 -2.55 -14.47
CA LEU A 127 14.97 -1.77 -13.55
C LEU A 127 14.17 -0.62 -12.93
N HIS A 128 13.41 0.13 -13.74
CA HIS A 128 12.57 1.21 -13.25
C HIS A 128 11.48 0.70 -12.30
N ARG A 129 10.88 -0.46 -12.60
CA ARG A 129 9.89 -1.10 -11.72
C ARG A 129 10.52 -1.50 -10.39
N TYR A 130 11.71 -2.10 -10.41
CA TYR A 130 12.45 -2.48 -9.21
C TYR A 130 12.79 -1.26 -8.36
N LEU A 131 13.43 -0.24 -8.95
CA LEU A 131 13.80 1.01 -8.26
C LEU A 131 12.60 1.79 -7.71
N ARG A 132 11.41 1.61 -8.29
CA ARG A 132 10.18 2.24 -7.78
C ARG A 132 9.59 1.53 -6.57
N LEU A 133 9.61 0.19 -6.54
CA LEU A 133 8.94 -0.60 -5.49
C LEU A 133 9.86 -0.93 -4.31
N THR A 134 11.13 -1.25 -4.59
CA THR A 134 12.10 -1.71 -3.59
C THR A 134 12.35 -0.70 -2.47
N PRO A 135 12.44 0.63 -2.68
CA PRO A 135 12.63 1.58 -1.58
C PRO A 135 11.53 1.54 -0.53
N ALA A 136 10.27 1.47 -0.97
CA ALA A 136 9.13 1.37 -0.06
C ALA A 136 9.15 0.05 0.72
N LEU A 137 9.48 -1.06 0.04
CA LEU A 137 9.61 -2.37 0.68
C LEU A 137 10.75 -2.42 1.70
N MET A 138 11.91 -1.82 1.38
CA MET A 138 13.04 -1.72 2.31
C MET A 138 12.66 -0.94 3.57
N ILE A 139 11.97 0.19 3.42
CA ILE A 139 11.50 0.98 4.56
C ILE A 139 10.52 0.15 5.40
N LEU A 140 9.61 -0.60 4.76
CA LEU A 140 8.67 -1.47 5.47
C LEU A 140 9.40 -2.55 6.28
N ILE A 141 10.31 -3.31 5.64
CA ILE A 141 11.11 -4.36 6.30
C ILE A 141 11.94 -3.78 7.44
N PHE A 142 12.59 -2.64 7.23
CA PHE A 142 13.36 -1.97 8.27
C PHE A 142 12.46 -1.56 9.44
N SER A 143 11.31 -0.97 9.14
CA SER A 143 10.35 -0.53 10.15
C SER A 143 9.82 -1.71 10.96
N THR A 144 9.42 -2.80 10.30
CA THR A 144 8.88 -3.98 10.98
C THR A 144 9.93 -4.71 11.80
N THR A 145 11.20 -4.74 11.38
CA THR A 145 12.25 -5.46 12.11
C THR A 145 12.89 -4.66 13.25
N THR A 146 12.79 -3.32 13.24
CA THR A 146 13.45 -2.46 14.24
C THR A 146 12.49 -1.55 14.99
N ILE A 147 11.63 -0.81 14.30
CA ILE A 147 10.81 0.25 14.90
C ILE A 147 9.61 -0.34 15.65
N PHE A 148 8.97 -1.37 15.09
CA PHE A 148 7.74 -1.95 15.62
C PHE A 148 7.92 -2.56 17.02
N GLU A 149 9.10 -3.04 17.39
CA GLU A 149 9.35 -3.56 18.74
C GLU A 149 9.19 -2.49 19.83
N TYR A 150 9.45 -1.21 19.49
CA TYR A 150 9.45 -0.10 20.44
C TYR A 150 8.18 0.78 20.40
N LEU A 151 7.28 0.58 19.43
CA LEU A 151 6.10 1.44 19.24
C LEU A 151 4.94 1.16 20.19
N GLY A 152 4.98 0.08 20.97
CA GLY A 152 3.87 -0.33 21.83
C GLY A 152 4.31 -1.15 23.02
N SER A 153 3.34 -1.45 23.89
CA SER A 153 3.54 -2.25 25.10
C SER A 153 2.31 -3.11 25.37
N GLY A 154 2.48 -4.14 26.19
CA GLY A 154 1.42 -5.05 26.63
C GLY A 154 1.49 -6.45 26.00
N PRO A 155 0.79 -7.43 26.59
CA PRO A 155 0.91 -8.84 26.22
C PRO A 155 0.47 -9.11 24.77
N ARG A 156 -0.56 -8.41 24.29
CA ARG A 156 -1.01 -8.51 22.88
C ARG A 156 0.01 -7.94 21.90
N TRP A 157 0.72 -6.88 22.28
CA TRP A 157 1.74 -6.27 21.44
C TRP A 157 2.90 -7.24 21.21
N VAL A 158 3.37 -7.88 22.28
CA VAL A 158 4.46 -8.86 22.21
C VAL A 158 4.12 -10.00 21.25
N THR A 159 2.98 -10.67 21.43
CA THR A 159 2.60 -11.81 20.57
C THR A 159 2.33 -11.40 19.13
N GLY A 160 1.65 -10.27 18.92
CA GLY A 160 1.31 -9.78 17.57
C GLY A 160 2.54 -9.30 16.80
N VAL A 161 3.41 -8.53 17.43
CA VAL A 161 4.63 -7.99 16.80
C VAL A 161 5.65 -9.09 16.55
N GLN A 162 5.86 -10.02 17.50
CA GLN A 162 6.79 -11.14 17.34
C GLN A 162 6.51 -11.97 16.09
N PHE A 163 5.23 -12.26 15.82
CA PHE A 163 4.85 -12.99 14.61
C PHE A 163 5.34 -12.31 13.33
N TYR A 164 5.20 -10.98 13.23
CA TYR A 164 5.64 -10.23 12.05
C TYR A 164 7.15 -9.99 12.03
N THR A 165 7.77 -9.64 13.16
CA THR A 165 9.21 -9.39 13.26
C THR A 165 10.01 -10.63 12.94
N ASP A 166 9.64 -11.79 13.50
CA ASP A 166 10.43 -13.02 13.36
C ASP A 166 10.36 -13.54 11.92
N THR A 167 9.18 -13.48 11.32
CA THR A 167 8.96 -13.81 9.91
C THR A 167 9.76 -12.87 9.00
N CYS A 168 9.72 -11.56 9.24
CA CYS A 168 10.51 -10.60 8.47
C CYS A 168 12.02 -10.78 8.68
N LYS A 169 12.50 -11.02 9.90
CA LYS A 169 13.94 -11.25 10.20
C LYS A 169 14.46 -12.52 9.53
N LYS A 170 13.63 -13.55 9.36
CA LYS A 170 14.00 -14.78 8.66
C LYS A 170 13.97 -14.62 7.13
N ASN A 171 12.97 -13.90 6.61
CA ASN A 171 12.62 -13.88 5.18
C ASN A 171 12.80 -12.51 4.49
N TRP A 172 13.56 -11.57 5.08
CA TRP A 172 13.76 -10.24 4.50
C TRP A 172 14.42 -10.30 3.12
N TRP A 173 15.41 -11.18 2.94
CA TRP A 173 16.19 -11.28 1.70
C TRP A 173 15.35 -11.87 0.56
N THR A 174 14.49 -12.85 0.84
CA THR A 174 13.56 -13.40 -0.17
C THR A 174 12.53 -12.37 -0.60
N SER A 175 12.11 -11.51 0.34
CA SER A 175 11.19 -10.40 0.08
C SER A 175 11.84 -9.34 -0.83
N LEU A 176 13.12 -8.98 -0.60
CA LEU A 176 13.85 -8.02 -1.45
C LEU A 176 14.12 -8.52 -2.86
N LEU A 177 14.25 -9.83 -3.02
CA LEU A 177 14.43 -10.49 -4.32
C LEU A 177 13.10 -10.82 -5.02
N TYR A 178 11.96 -10.60 -4.37
CA TYR A 178 10.63 -10.96 -4.87
C TYR A 178 10.47 -12.45 -5.22
N ILE A 179 11.10 -13.34 -4.44
CA ILE A 179 11.05 -14.81 -4.63
C ILE A 179 10.29 -15.53 -3.50
N GLN A 180 9.53 -14.79 -2.69
CA GLN A 180 8.81 -15.32 -1.53
C GLN A 180 7.82 -16.44 -1.89
N ASN A 181 7.24 -16.41 -3.09
CA ASN A 181 6.29 -17.43 -3.54
C ASN A 181 6.97 -18.76 -3.96
N TYR A 182 8.29 -18.75 -4.18
CA TYR A 182 9.04 -19.89 -4.68
C TYR A 182 9.96 -20.51 -3.62
N PHE A 183 10.28 -19.76 -2.56
CA PHE A 183 11.23 -20.18 -1.53
C PHE A 183 10.53 -20.37 -0.18
N HIS A 184 10.63 -21.58 0.40
CA HIS A 184 10.13 -21.90 1.74
C HIS A 184 8.65 -21.54 2.02
N THR A 185 7.76 -21.96 1.14
CA THR A 185 6.28 -21.83 1.28
C THR A 185 5.70 -22.45 2.55
N SER A 186 6.43 -23.36 3.23
CA SER A 186 6.01 -24.00 4.48
C SER A 186 6.36 -23.22 5.76
N SER A 187 7.10 -22.11 5.66
CA SER A 187 7.55 -21.32 6.81
C SER A 187 7.28 -19.81 6.68
N MET A 188 6.27 -19.48 5.87
CA MET A 188 5.72 -18.13 5.72
C MET A 188 4.35 -18.02 6.37
#